data_AF-A0A7M5TUR7-F1
#
_entry.id   AF-A0A7M5TUR7-F1
#
_cell.length_a   1.000
_cell.length_b   1.000
_cell.length_c   1.000
_cell.angle_alpha   90.00
_cell.angle_beta   90.00
_cell.angle_gamma   90.00
#
_symmetry.space_group_name_H-M   'P 1'
#
loop_
_entity.id
_entity.type
_entity.pdbx_description
1 polymer ?
#
loop_
_entity_poly.entity_id
_entity_poly.type
_entity_poly.pdbx_seq_one_letter_code
_entity_poly.pdbx_strand_id
1 'polypeptide(L)'
;MDSDGKGDACDTDLDDDGIYNQVDNCPRHSNHDQSNSDNDKIGDACDNCLFTKNDHQQDVDGDGIGDACDEDMDGDGVMNLVDNRPKIVNIDKKDSDSDGYGDVCDNCPDVANPKQENTDGDAYG
;
A
#
# COMPACT_ATOMS: atom_id res chain seq x y z
N MET A 1 -10.20 -17.50 -11.12
CA MET A 1 -9.85 -18.64 -11.99
C MET A 1 -10.02 -19.91 -11.19
N ASP A 2 -11.28 -20.31 -11.09
CA ASP A 2 -11.84 -21.45 -10.35
C ASP A 2 -11.50 -22.85 -10.94
N SER A 3 -10.97 -22.91 -12.17
CA SER A 3 -10.62 -24.17 -12.86
C SER A 3 -11.82 -25.09 -13.15
N ASP A 4 -13.01 -24.53 -13.33
CA ASP A 4 -14.25 -25.27 -13.61
C ASP A 4 -14.33 -25.83 -15.05
N GLY A 5 -13.42 -25.40 -15.93
CA GLY A 5 -13.32 -25.80 -17.33
C GLY A 5 -13.97 -24.85 -18.32
N LYS A 6 -14.60 -23.76 -17.87
CA LYS A 6 -14.95 -22.59 -18.68
C LYS A 6 -13.76 -21.64 -18.73
N GLY A 7 -13.64 -20.89 -19.82
CA GLY A 7 -12.63 -19.84 -19.92
C GLY A 7 -13.18 -18.52 -19.37
N ASP A 8 -12.34 -17.72 -18.72
CA ASP A 8 -12.73 -16.43 -18.11
C ASP A 8 -13.61 -15.54 -19.00
N ALA A 9 -13.33 -15.51 -20.31
CA ALA A 9 -14.05 -14.66 -21.26
C ALA A 9 -15.53 -15.05 -21.42
N CYS A 10 -15.89 -16.29 -21.09
CA CYS A 10 -17.25 -16.81 -21.15
C CYS A 10 -17.77 -17.27 -19.79
N ASP A 11 -17.02 -17.05 -18.70
CA ASP A 11 -17.54 -17.33 -17.37
C ASP A 11 -18.43 -16.20 -16.88
N THR A 12 -19.53 -16.57 -16.26
CA THR A 12 -20.47 -15.64 -15.63
C THR A 12 -20.18 -15.46 -14.14
N ASP A 13 -19.40 -16.35 -13.56
CA ASP A 13 -18.96 -16.39 -12.17
C ASP A 13 -17.50 -16.90 -12.21
N LEU A 14 -16.53 -16.01 -12.01
CA LEU A 14 -15.11 -16.25 -12.28
C LEU A 14 -14.32 -16.90 -11.12
N ASP A 15 -14.96 -17.00 -9.97
CA ASP A 15 -14.40 -17.59 -8.77
C ASP A 15 -15.32 -18.62 -8.08
N ASP A 16 -16.44 -18.96 -8.72
CA ASP A 16 -17.39 -20.00 -8.33
C ASP A 16 -17.99 -19.78 -6.91
N ASP A 17 -18.14 -18.54 -6.48
CA ASP A 17 -18.71 -18.21 -5.17
C ASP A 17 -20.24 -18.10 -5.17
N GLY A 18 -20.86 -18.24 -6.34
CA GLY A 18 -22.30 -18.17 -6.57
C GLY A 18 -22.83 -16.77 -6.88
N ILE A 19 -21.95 -15.79 -7.10
CA ILE A 19 -22.28 -14.39 -7.39
C ILE A 19 -21.80 -14.05 -8.80
N TYR A 20 -22.68 -13.47 -9.61
CA TYR A 20 -22.33 -13.15 -10.98
C TYR A 20 -21.35 -11.97 -11.05
N ASN A 21 -20.36 -12.06 -11.95
CA ASN A 21 -19.31 -11.04 -12.18
C ASN A 21 -19.79 -9.57 -12.28
N GLN A 22 -21.05 -9.34 -12.68
CA GLN A 22 -21.64 -8.01 -12.85
C GLN A 22 -22.13 -7.37 -11.54
N VAL A 23 -22.39 -8.18 -10.53
CA VAL A 23 -22.88 -7.75 -9.22
C VAL A 23 -21.91 -8.08 -8.10
N ASP A 24 -20.92 -8.93 -8.39
CA ASP A 24 -19.83 -9.26 -7.50
C ASP A 24 -18.84 -8.10 -7.34
N ASN A 25 -18.58 -7.69 -6.10
CA ASN A 25 -17.56 -6.69 -5.77
C ASN A 25 -16.13 -7.24 -5.69
N CYS A 26 -15.94 -8.56 -5.81
CA CYS A 26 -14.65 -9.21 -6.00
C CYS A 26 -14.70 -10.36 -7.03
N PRO A 27 -14.89 -10.09 -8.35
CA PRO A 27 -15.08 -11.11 -9.40
C PRO A 27 -13.94 -12.09 -9.66
N ARG A 28 -12.92 -12.17 -8.81
CA ARG A 28 -11.79 -13.09 -8.94
C ARG A 28 -11.39 -13.68 -7.57
N HIS A 29 -12.09 -13.30 -6.51
CA HIS A 29 -11.83 -13.67 -5.13
C HIS A 29 -13.16 -13.98 -4.45
N SER A 30 -13.43 -15.28 -4.30
CA SER A 30 -14.64 -15.79 -3.67
C SER A 30 -14.98 -15.05 -2.37
N ASN A 31 -16.13 -14.37 -2.36
CA ASN A 31 -16.58 -13.53 -1.26
C ASN A 31 -18.12 -13.51 -1.20
N HIS A 32 -18.68 -14.68 -0.89
CA HIS A 32 -20.12 -14.92 -0.84
C HIS A 32 -20.91 -13.95 0.08
N ASP A 33 -20.25 -13.35 1.08
CA ASP A 33 -20.85 -12.37 1.99
C ASP A 33 -20.89 -10.94 1.43
N GLN A 34 -20.13 -10.65 0.37
CA GLN A 34 -20.05 -9.35 -0.32
C GLN A 34 -19.76 -8.18 0.64
N SER A 35 -18.96 -8.44 1.67
CA SER A 35 -18.56 -7.41 2.63
C SER A 35 -17.80 -6.28 1.91
N ASN A 36 -18.06 -5.04 2.35
CA ASN A 36 -17.47 -3.82 1.81
C ASN A 36 -17.49 -2.75 2.91
N SER A 37 -16.38 -2.63 3.62
CA SER A 37 -16.24 -1.89 4.86
C SER A 37 -16.21 -0.37 4.64
N ASP A 38 -15.67 0.09 3.53
CA ASP A 38 -15.55 1.51 3.22
C ASP A 38 -16.59 2.00 2.19
N ASN A 39 -17.32 1.09 1.55
CA ASN A 39 -18.31 1.33 0.50
C ASN A 39 -17.72 1.97 -0.76
N ASP A 40 -16.55 1.53 -1.20
CA ASP A 40 -16.03 1.77 -2.55
C ASP A 40 -16.50 0.68 -3.55
N LYS A 41 -15.90 0.54 -4.74
CA LYS A 41 -16.31 -0.48 -5.72
C LYS A 41 -15.79 -1.89 -5.44
N ILE A 42 -14.83 -2.05 -4.56
CA ILE A 42 -14.06 -3.27 -4.33
C ILE A 42 -14.52 -3.89 -3.00
N GLY A 43 -14.69 -5.21 -2.96
CA GLY A 43 -15.08 -5.90 -1.73
C GLY A 43 -13.91 -6.15 -0.79
N ASP A 44 -14.20 -6.34 0.50
CA ASP A 44 -13.21 -6.57 1.56
C ASP A 44 -12.25 -7.74 1.25
N ALA A 45 -12.69 -8.72 0.46
CA ALA A 45 -11.91 -9.91 0.11
C ALA A 45 -10.80 -9.64 -0.92
N CYS A 46 -10.87 -8.53 -1.65
CA CYS A 46 -9.94 -8.17 -2.71
C CYS A 46 -9.53 -6.69 -2.68
N ASP A 47 -9.84 -5.98 -1.59
CA ASP A 47 -9.48 -4.59 -1.35
C ASP A 47 -8.16 -4.49 -0.59
N ASN A 48 -7.16 -3.85 -1.20
CA ASN A 48 -5.85 -3.57 -0.61
C ASN A 48 -5.86 -2.38 0.36
N CYS A 49 -7.00 -1.70 0.55
CA CYS A 49 -7.23 -0.65 1.54
C CYS A 49 -8.60 -0.74 2.20
N LEU A 50 -8.84 -1.83 2.94
CA LEU A 50 -10.10 -2.20 3.63
C LEU A 50 -10.96 -1.08 4.26
N PHE A 51 -10.36 0.04 4.67
CA PHE A 51 -11.05 1.15 5.34
C PHE A 51 -10.93 2.50 4.61
N THR A 52 -10.33 2.54 3.41
CA THR A 52 -10.02 3.76 2.67
C THR A 52 -10.30 3.62 1.18
N LYS A 53 -11.33 4.33 0.71
CA LYS A 53 -11.81 4.23 -0.68
C LYS A 53 -10.73 4.39 -1.72
N ASN A 54 -10.57 3.38 -2.56
CA ASN A 54 -9.56 3.34 -3.60
C ASN A 54 -9.97 2.38 -4.74
N ASP A 55 -11.06 2.71 -5.45
CA ASP A 55 -11.59 2.02 -6.65
C ASP A 55 -10.55 1.55 -7.70
N HIS A 56 -9.35 2.14 -7.72
CA HIS A 56 -8.28 1.81 -8.66
C HIS A 56 -7.27 0.79 -8.14
N GLN A 57 -7.29 0.47 -6.85
CA GLN A 57 -6.44 -0.53 -6.20
C GLN A 57 -4.97 -0.36 -6.62
N GLN A 58 -4.50 0.90 -6.64
CA GLN A 58 -3.10 1.20 -6.91
C GLN A 58 -2.26 0.68 -5.75
N ASP A 59 -1.11 0.12 -6.08
CA ASP A 59 -0.13 -0.50 -5.20
C ASP A 59 1.20 -0.41 -5.95
N VAL A 60 1.94 0.67 -5.73
CA VAL A 60 3.12 1.03 -6.53
C VAL A 60 4.30 0.12 -6.26
N ASP A 61 4.50 -0.31 -5.02
CA ASP A 61 5.61 -1.18 -4.62
C ASP A 61 5.25 -2.68 -4.64
N GLY A 62 3.96 -3.01 -4.68
CA GLY A 62 3.45 -4.37 -4.80
C GLY A 62 3.47 -5.14 -3.48
N ASP A 63 3.44 -4.48 -2.34
CA ASP A 63 3.47 -5.12 -1.02
C ASP A 63 2.10 -5.64 -0.54
N GLY A 64 1.03 -5.26 -1.25
CA GLY A 64 -0.36 -5.63 -0.97
C GLY A 64 -1.13 -4.63 -0.11
N ILE A 65 -0.52 -3.51 0.29
CA ILE A 65 -1.15 -2.33 0.88
C ILE A 65 -1.37 -1.32 -0.24
N GLY A 66 -2.59 -0.84 -0.42
CA GLY A 66 -2.85 0.11 -1.50
C GLY A 66 -2.27 1.50 -1.24
N ASP A 67 -1.95 2.21 -2.32
CA ASP A 67 -1.41 3.59 -2.29
C ASP A 67 -2.23 4.54 -1.40
N ALA A 68 -3.53 4.28 -1.26
CA ALA A 68 -4.44 5.12 -0.49
C ALA A 68 -4.30 4.97 1.03
N CYS A 69 -3.74 3.85 1.50
CA CYS A 69 -3.59 3.50 2.90
C CYS A 69 -2.16 3.13 3.29
N ASP A 70 -1.22 3.17 2.34
CA ASP A 70 0.20 3.00 2.57
C ASP A 70 0.87 4.33 3.00
N GLU A 71 1.78 4.24 3.98
CA GLU A 71 2.57 5.37 4.47
C GLU A 71 3.88 5.57 3.68
N ASP A 72 4.29 4.58 2.88
CA ASP A 72 5.49 4.55 2.04
C ASP A 72 5.17 3.89 0.70
N MET A 73 4.44 4.60 -0.17
CA MET A 73 3.80 4.03 -1.37
C MET A 73 4.77 3.38 -2.36
N ASP A 74 6.06 3.74 -2.34
CA ASP A 74 7.05 3.16 -3.22
C ASP A 74 8.06 2.23 -2.53
N GLY A 75 7.90 2.02 -1.22
CA GLY A 75 8.67 1.06 -0.44
C GLY A 75 10.16 1.38 -0.41
N ASP A 76 10.55 2.65 -0.53
CA ASP A 76 11.94 3.07 -0.54
C ASP A 76 12.54 3.35 0.85
N GLY A 77 11.67 3.32 1.88
CA GLY A 77 12.00 3.53 3.28
C GLY A 77 11.82 4.98 3.76
N VAL A 78 11.35 5.89 2.89
CA VAL A 78 11.08 7.29 3.22
C VAL A 78 9.57 7.53 3.16
N MET A 79 8.95 7.87 4.31
CA MET A 79 7.50 8.09 4.37
C MET A 79 7.04 9.14 3.35
N ASN A 80 5.85 8.92 2.77
CA ASN A 80 5.20 9.78 1.76
C ASN A 80 5.17 11.27 2.11
N LEU A 81 5.09 11.59 3.41
CA LEU A 81 5.02 12.97 3.92
C LEU A 81 6.34 13.74 3.77
N VAL A 82 7.47 13.04 3.76
CA VAL A 82 8.82 13.62 3.70
C VAL A 82 9.57 13.23 2.43
N ASP A 83 9.05 12.28 1.66
CA ASP A 83 9.64 11.89 0.39
C ASP A 83 9.38 12.93 -0.74
N ASN A 84 10.42 13.19 -1.52
CA ASN A 84 10.38 14.10 -2.65
C ASN A 84 9.91 13.44 -3.95
N ARG A 85 9.79 12.11 -4.02
CA ARG A 85 9.11 11.40 -5.11
C ARG A 85 8.27 10.20 -4.63
N PRO A 86 7.11 10.44 -3.95
CA PRO A 86 6.31 9.41 -3.24
C PRO A 86 5.67 8.27 -4.08
N LYS A 87 6.08 8.07 -5.32
CA LYS A 87 5.62 7.02 -6.23
C LYS A 87 6.77 6.43 -7.05
N ILE A 88 8.01 6.79 -6.75
CA ILE A 88 9.18 6.43 -7.54
C ILE A 88 10.34 6.25 -6.57
N VAL A 89 10.63 4.98 -6.24
CA VAL A 89 11.78 4.58 -5.42
C VAL A 89 12.98 5.50 -5.65
N ASN A 90 13.26 6.32 -4.66
CA ASN A 90 14.30 7.33 -4.72
C ASN A 90 15.06 7.43 -3.41
N ILE A 91 15.41 6.26 -2.84
CA ILE A 91 16.26 6.11 -1.65
C ILE A 91 17.22 7.30 -1.56
N ASP A 92 16.87 8.28 -0.73
CA ASP A 92 17.60 9.53 -0.64
C ASP A 92 18.84 9.19 0.21
N LYS A 93 19.79 8.48 -0.41
CA LYS A 93 21.01 7.90 0.21
C LYS A 93 22.00 8.97 0.66
N LYS A 94 21.61 10.25 0.64
CA LYS A 94 22.43 11.28 1.21
C LYS A 94 22.37 11.06 2.71
N ASP A 95 23.49 10.64 3.26
CA ASP A 95 23.73 10.41 4.68
C ASP A 95 25.01 11.21 4.95
N SER A 96 24.82 12.50 5.23
CA SER A 96 25.89 13.50 5.18
C SER A 96 26.88 13.32 6.32
N ASP A 97 26.46 12.70 7.41
CA ASP A 97 27.29 12.43 8.58
C ASP A 97 27.68 10.94 8.77
N SER A 98 27.13 10.05 7.92
CA SER A 98 27.43 8.63 7.85
C SER A 98 27.08 7.85 9.12
N ASP A 99 25.95 8.20 9.74
CA ASP A 99 25.49 7.60 10.99
C ASP A 99 24.59 6.37 10.81
N GLY A 100 24.11 6.14 9.57
CA GLY A 100 23.23 5.05 9.20
C GLY A 100 21.79 5.46 8.89
N TYR A 101 21.42 6.73 9.07
CA TYR A 101 20.16 7.33 8.66
C TYR A 101 20.38 8.29 7.48
N GLY A 102 19.49 8.29 6.49
CA GLY A 102 19.55 9.30 5.43
C GLY A 102 19.16 10.68 5.96
N ASP A 103 19.71 11.76 5.40
CA ASP A 103 19.48 13.17 5.76
C ASP A 103 17.98 13.53 5.93
N VAL A 104 17.09 12.85 5.21
CA VAL A 104 15.64 13.06 5.26
C VAL A 104 15.00 12.45 6.51
N CYS A 105 15.60 11.37 7.02
CA CYS A 105 15.12 10.59 8.17
C CYS A 105 16.01 10.77 9.42
N ASP A 106 17.03 11.60 9.33
CA ASP A 106 17.97 11.93 10.40
C ASP A 106 17.52 13.22 11.11
N ASN A 107 17.31 13.17 12.42
CA ASN A 107 16.96 14.36 13.23
C ASN A 107 18.17 15.29 13.46
N CYS A 108 19.38 14.86 13.09
CA CYS A 108 20.61 15.63 13.10
C CYS A 108 21.42 15.43 11.80
N PRO A 109 20.94 15.85 10.61
CA PRO A 109 21.51 15.48 9.29
C PRO A 109 23.00 15.76 9.03
N ASP A 110 23.65 16.50 9.92
CA ASP A 110 25.06 16.89 9.83
C ASP A 110 25.88 16.38 11.04
N VAL A 111 25.29 15.64 11.99
CA VAL A 111 25.91 15.22 13.27
C VAL A 111 25.55 13.79 13.63
N ALA A 112 26.50 12.89 13.40
CA ALA A 112 26.25 11.46 13.53
C ALA A 112 25.68 11.06 14.90
N ASN A 113 24.45 10.55 14.89
CA ASN A 113 23.72 10.14 16.07
C ASN A 113 22.90 8.86 15.80
N PRO A 114 23.56 7.68 15.66
CA PRO A 114 22.93 6.42 15.23
C PRO A 114 21.79 5.87 16.12
N LYS A 115 21.49 6.55 17.23
CA LYS A 115 20.41 6.21 18.14
C LYS A 115 19.17 7.09 17.97
N GLN A 116 19.28 8.21 17.25
CA GLN A 116 18.19 9.17 17.01
C GLN A 116 17.44 9.54 18.30
N GLU A 117 18.19 9.73 19.41
CA GLU A 117 17.62 10.11 20.71
C GLU A 117 17.08 11.54 20.60
N ASN A 118 15.82 11.76 21.01
CA ASN A 118 15.19 13.07 21.08
C ASN A 118 14.49 13.20 22.44
N THR A 119 15.07 13.99 23.34
CA THR A 119 14.66 14.01 24.76
C THR A 119 13.49 14.96 25.04
N ASP A 120 13.32 15.99 24.22
CA ASP A 120 12.29 17.02 24.40
C ASP A 120 11.18 17.00 23.32
N GLY A 121 11.31 16.11 22.33
CA GLY A 121 10.29 15.82 21.32
C GLY A 121 10.14 16.91 20.28
N ASP A 122 11.18 17.72 20.06
CA ASP A 122 11.18 18.72 18.99
C ASP A 122 11.64 18.12 17.64
N ALA A 123 11.93 18.96 16.64
CA ALA A 123 12.33 18.47 15.32
C ALA A 123 13.81 18.07 15.22
N TYR A 124 14.59 18.24 16.28
CA TYR A 124 16.03 18.01 16.34
C TYR A 124 16.38 16.99 17.43
N GLY A 125 17.56 16.37 17.33
CA GLY A 125 18.14 15.51 18.37
C GLY A 125 18.88 16.27 19.47
#